data_AF-A0A7T4PQW6-F1
#
_entry.id   AF-A0A7T4PQW6-F1
#
_cell.length_a   1.000
_cell.length_b   1.000
_cell.length_c   1.000
_cell.angle_alpha   90.00
_cell.angle_beta   90.00
_cell.angle_gamma   90.00
#
_symmetry.space_group_name_H-M   'P 1'
#
loop_
_entity.id
_entity.type
_entity.pdbx_description
1 polymer ?
#
loop_
_entity_poly.entity_id
_entity_poly.type
_entity_poly.pdbx_seq_one_letter_code
_entity_poly.pdbx_strand_id
1 'polypeptide(L)'
;MNKFSKVFVSTGLAVATVFTVGAAGNGHSVDAASNSNMDSQASQPYTSYYNGYVSYDPGFFITDTFKKGFESGNFTLNGYETPAHEDYAKEHQDEAKNINLYDQNLNVYSNYGLDANAQPTNANQFNLSIDDVVDSYGTDFSKSGSPRSVEGQYSWSLNGYKIAFTSDETGTVTRIDFYTIVE
;
A
#
# COMPACT_ATOMS: atom_id res chain seq x y z
N MET A 1 1.26 48.13 -14.65
CA MET A 1 2.29 47.12 -14.32
C MET A 1 2.60 47.20 -12.83
N ASN A 2 2.49 46.06 -12.13
CA ASN A 2 3.24 45.61 -10.93
C ASN A 2 2.36 44.60 -10.17
N LYS A 3 2.41 43.33 -10.58
CA LYS A 3 3.26 42.23 -10.07
C LYS A 3 2.65 41.60 -8.80
N PHE A 4 1.93 40.50 -9.01
CA PHE A 4 1.47 39.59 -7.97
C PHE A 4 2.67 38.80 -7.41
N SER A 5 2.94 38.95 -6.11
CA SER A 5 3.86 38.08 -5.38
C SER A 5 3.08 36.86 -4.88
N LYS A 6 3.40 35.68 -5.40
CA LYS A 6 2.95 34.40 -4.84
C LYS A 6 3.82 34.09 -3.62
N VAL A 7 3.20 34.03 -2.45
CA VAL A 7 3.84 33.53 -1.22
C VAL A 7 3.64 32.02 -1.17
N PHE A 8 4.72 31.26 -1.22
CA PHE A 8 4.72 29.85 -0.90
C PHE A 8 4.70 29.69 0.62
N VAL A 9 3.62 29.14 1.17
CA VAL A 9 3.58 28.71 2.58
C VAL A 9 4.07 27.26 2.60
N SER A 10 5.36 27.07 2.90
CA SER A 10 5.90 25.76 3.25
C SER A 10 5.56 25.47 4.72
N THR A 11 4.47 24.75 4.98
CA THR A 11 4.25 24.15 6.30
C THR A 11 5.22 22.99 6.47
N GLY A 12 6.40 23.28 7.02
CA GLY A 12 7.30 22.24 7.53
C GLY A 12 6.66 21.57 8.73
N LEU A 13 6.37 20.28 8.63
CA LEU A 13 5.98 19.45 9.76
C LEU A 13 7.22 19.24 10.64
N ALA A 14 7.29 19.90 11.80
CA ALA A 14 8.25 19.57 12.84
C ALA A 14 7.64 18.53 13.77
N VAL A 15 8.08 17.28 13.66
CA VAL A 15 7.75 16.23 14.65
C VAL A 15 8.79 16.31 15.76
N ALA A 16 8.39 16.86 16.91
CA ALA A 16 9.18 16.84 18.13
C ALA A 16 8.83 15.59 18.95
N THR A 17 9.69 14.58 18.96
CA THR A 17 9.58 13.45 19.88
C THR A 17 10.40 13.75 21.13
N VAL A 18 9.75 14.03 22.26
CA VAL A 18 10.39 14.12 23.57
C VAL A 18 10.35 12.73 24.21
N PHE A 19 11.50 12.07 24.34
CA PHE A 19 11.65 10.90 25.21
C PHE A 19 12.11 11.35 26.59
N THR A 20 11.19 11.39 27.54
CA THR A 20 11.51 11.61 28.95
C THR A 20 11.95 10.28 29.56
N VAL A 21 13.25 10.10 29.80
CA VAL A 21 13.78 8.97 30.58
C VAL A 21 13.59 9.30 32.06
N GLY A 22 12.53 8.76 32.66
CA GLY A 22 12.33 8.74 34.11
C GLY A 22 12.88 7.45 34.70
N ALA A 23 13.97 7.54 35.46
CA ALA A 23 14.53 6.43 36.22
C ALA A 23 13.89 6.29 37.61
N ALA A 24 13.70 5.02 38.00
CA ALA A 24 13.72 4.43 39.34
C ALA A 24 12.48 4.53 40.27
N GLY A 25 12.00 3.35 40.71
CA GLY A 25 11.05 3.21 41.81
C GLY A 25 10.57 1.78 42.10
N ASN A 26 11.50 0.85 42.39
CA ASN A 26 11.33 -0.44 43.10
C ASN A 26 10.20 -1.42 42.72
N GLY A 27 10.58 -2.57 42.15
CA GLY A 27 9.88 -3.84 42.40
C GLY A 27 9.96 -4.87 41.26
N HIS A 28 10.81 -5.89 41.43
CA HIS A 28 10.90 -7.12 40.64
C HIS A 28 11.44 -7.00 39.21
N SER A 29 12.77 -6.96 39.10
CA SER A 29 13.48 -7.29 37.86
C SER A 29 13.40 -8.80 37.63
N VAL A 30 12.63 -9.21 36.64
CA VAL A 30 12.76 -10.54 36.02
C VAL A 30 13.97 -10.47 35.11
N ASP A 31 14.94 -11.37 35.29
CA ASP A 31 16.13 -11.47 34.44
C ASP A 31 15.71 -11.76 33.00
N ALA A 32 15.76 -10.75 32.14
CA ALA A 32 15.70 -10.96 30.70
C ALA A 32 17.08 -11.41 30.23
N ALA A 33 17.15 -12.67 29.79
CA ALA A 33 18.33 -13.26 29.18
C ALA A 33 18.88 -12.34 28.08
N SER A 34 20.16 -11.96 28.22
CA SER A 34 20.88 -11.25 27.16
C SER A 34 21.10 -12.22 26.00
N ASN A 35 20.19 -12.21 25.02
CA ASN A 35 20.47 -12.77 23.72
C ASN A 35 21.12 -11.66 22.88
N SER A 36 22.45 -11.56 23.02
CA SER A 36 23.32 -10.77 22.16
C SER A 36 23.25 -11.33 20.73
N ASN A 37 22.24 -10.89 19.96
CA ASN A 37 22.16 -11.00 18.49
C ASN A 37 20.94 -10.22 17.91
N MET A 38 20.52 -9.11 18.54
CA MET A 38 19.43 -8.27 18.05
C MET A 38 19.82 -6.79 17.89
N ASP A 39 21.11 -6.49 17.75
CA ASP A 39 21.55 -5.17 17.27
C ASP A 39 21.76 -5.23 15.76
N SER A 40 20.71 -4.86 15.00
CA SER A 40 20.76 -4.14 13.71
C SER A 40 19.57 -4.44 12.77
N GLN A 41 18.35 -4.46 13.28
CA GLN A 41 17.16 -4.18 12.45
C GLN A 41 16.30 -3.27 13.30
N ALA A 42 16.66 -1.98 13.38
CA ALA A 42 15.68 -0.98 13.74
C ALA A 42 14.49 -1.20 12.80
N SER A 43 13.37 -1.65 13.36
CA SER A 43 12.08 -1.76 12.67
C SER A 43 11.87 -0.44 11.95
N GLN A 44 12.04 -0.45 10.63
CA GLN A 44 11.87 0.74 9.81
C GLN A 44 10.40 1.16 9.99
N PRO A 45 10.10 2.42 10.36
CA PRO A 45 8.74 2.82 10.68
C PRO A 45 7.81 2.59 9.49
N TYR A 46 6.61 2.07 9.74
CA TYR A 46 5.66 1.82 8.67
C TYR A 46 5.27 3.13 7.94
N THR A 47 5.55 3.29 6.63
CA THR A 47 5.74 4.62 5.99
C THR A 47 4.89 4.97 4.77
N SER A 48 3.94 4.13 4.33
CA SER A 48 2.94 4.58 3.34
C SER A 48 1.51 4.22 3.79
N TYR A 49 0.62 5.20 3.68
CA TYR A 49 -0.80 5.03 3.97
C TYR A 49 -1.62 5.73 2.90
N TYR A 50 -2.73 5.11 2.55
CA TYR A 50 -3.75 5.70 1.72
C TYR A 50 -5.01 5.91 2.55
N ASN A 51 -5.57 7.11 2.53
CA ASN A 51 -6.85 7.39 3.17
C ASN A 51 -7.77 8.16 2.21
N GLY A 52 -8.87 7.53 1.80
CA GLY A 52 -9.84 8.09 0.87
C GLY A 52 -10.37 7.07 -0.13
N TYR A 53 -10.95 7.59 -1.21
CA TYR A 53 -11.41 6.82 -2.35
C TYR A 53 -10.26 6.71 -3.34
N VAL A 54 -9.83 5.48 -3.65
CA VAL A 54 -8.77 5.21 -4.64
C VAL A 54 -9.07 5.90 -5.97
N SER A 55 -10.35 6.01 -6.30
CA SER A 55 -10.83 6.69 -7.49
C SER A 55 -10.70 8.21 -7.51
N TYR A 56 -10.33 8.86 -6.42
CA TYR A 56 -9.96 10.28 -6.44
C TYR A 56 -8.45 10.52 -6.55
N ASP A 57 -7.63 9.61 -6.02
CA ASP A 57 -6.17 9.69 -6.15
C ASP A 57 -5.55 8.32 -6.51
N PRO A 58 -5.80 7.85 -7.74
CA PRO A 58 -5.29 6.59 -8.25
C PRO A 58 -3.79 6.69 -8.58
N GLY A 59 -3.29 7.91 -8.82
CA GLY A 59 -1.88 8.20 -9.07
C GLY A 59 -0.97 7.86 -7.88
N PHE A 60 -1.51 7.86 -6.65
CA PHE A 60 -0.78 7.39 -5.48
C PHE A 60 -0.17 5.99 -5.67
N PHE A 61 -0.90 5.07 -6.32
CA PHE A 61 -0.51 3.67 -6.49
C PHE A 61 0.60 3.46 -7.54
N ILE A 62 1.04 4.51 -8.20
CA ILE A 62 2.22 4.49 -9.09
C ILE A 62 3.39 5.30 -8.52
N THR A 63 3.30 5.78 -7.27
CA THR A 63 4.40 6.51 -6.61
C THR A 63 5.46 5.58 -6.03
N ASP A 64 6.71 6.05 -5.95
CA ASP A 64 7.78 5.30 -5.29
C ASP A 64 7.51 5.07 -3.79
N THR A 65 6.80 6.00 -3.14
CA THR A 65 6.40 5.86 -1.74
C THR A 65 5.45 4.69 -1.55
N PHE A 66 4.44 4.57 -2.42
CA PHE A 66 3.56 3.41 -2.40
C PHE A 66 4.33 2.12 -2.66
N LYS A 67 5.09 2.05 -3.77
CA LYS A 67 5.83 0.84 -4.17
C LYS A 67 6.72 0.31 -3.06
N LYS A 68 7.52 1.18 -2.44
CA LYS A 68 8.42 0.79 -1.33
C LYS A 68 7.66 0.29 -0.10
N GLY A 69 6.55 0.94 0.24
CA GLY A 69 5.71 0.47 1.35
C GLY A 69 5.05 -0.87 1.04
N PHE A 70 4.50 -1.02 -0.17
CA PHE A 70 3.88 -2.27 -0.61
C PHE A 70 4.88 -3.44 -0.66
N GLU A 71 6.06 -3.24 -1.27
CA GLU A 71 7.16 -4.23 -1.34
C GLU A 71 7.67 -4.68 0.05
N SER A 72 7.55 -3.84 1.06
CA SER A 72 7.98 -4.16 2.43
C SER A 72 6.85 -4.75 3.30
N GLY A 73 5.66 -5.00 2.75
CA GLY A 73 4.49 -5.44 3.52
C GLY A 73 4.03 -4.37 4.51
N ASN A 74 4.23 -3.12 4.12
CA ASN A 74 4.25 -1.97 5.00
C ASN A 74 3.42 -0.83 4.39
N PHE A 75 2.18 -1.16 4.08
CA PHE A 75 1.21 -0.24 3.49
C PHE A 75 -0.12 -0.39 4.22
N THR A 76 -0.82 0.72 4.43
CA THR A 76 -2.20 0.70 4.93
C THR A 76 -3.15 1.32 3.92
N LEU A 77 -4.23 0.61 3.61
CA LEU A 77 -5.34 1.10 2.81
C LEU A 77 -6.52 1.39 3.75
N ASN A 78 -6.81 2.68 3.95
CA ASN A 78 -7.88 3.15 4.81
C ASN A 78 -7.87 2.58 6.24
N GLY A 79 -6.66 2.45 6.80
CA GLY A 79 -6.43 1.96 8.16
C GLY A 79 -6.30 0.45 8.30
N TYR A 80 -6.41 -0.30 7.20
CA TYR A 80 -6.15 -1.74 7.16
C TYR A 80 -4.79 -1.99 6.53
N GLU A 81 -3.93 -2.75 7.22
CA GLU A 81 -2.65 -3.18 6.64
C GLU A 81 -2.93 -4.05 5.41
N THR A 82 -2.28 -3.79 4.28
CA THR A 82 -2.44 -4.58 3.07
C THR A 82 -1.18 -4.46 2.22
N PRO A 83 -0.78 -5.50 1.50
CA PRO A 83 -1.32 -6.87 1.52
C PRO A 83 -0.91 -7.57 2.84
N ALA A 84 -1.56 -8.69 3.18
CA ALA A 84 -1.21 -9.40 4.41
C ALA A 84 0.14 -10.10 4.23
N HIS A 85 0.83 -10.35 5.34
CA HIS A 85 2.00 -11.22 5.30
C HIS A 85 1.60 -12.66 4.95
N GLU A 86 2.43 -13.33 4.15
CA GLU A 86 2.16 -14.67 3.62
C GLU A 86 1.84 -15.71 4.73
N ASP A 87 2.65 -15.78 5.79
CA ASP A 87 2.44 -16.74 6.88
C ASP A 87 1.08 -16.53 7.57
N TYR A 88 0.73 -15.27 7.82
CA TYR A 88 -0.55 -14.91 8.43
C TYR A 88 -1.73 -15.23 7.49
N ALA A 89 -1.55 -14.95 6.20
CA ALA A 89 -2.52 -15.26 5.17
C ALA A 89 -2.79 -16.78 5.04
N LYS A 90 -1.75 -17.61 5.18
CA LYS A 90 -1.85 -19.09 5.15
C LYS A 90 -2.60 -19.63 6.36
N GLU A 91 -2.31 -19.12 7.55
CA GLU A 91 -2.86 -19.66 8.80
C GLU A 91 -4.34 -19.29 9.00
N HIS A 92 -4.76 -18.10 8.56
CA HIS A 92 -6.08 -17.55 8.89
C HIS A 92 -7.05 -17.50 7.70
N GLN A 93 -6.79 -18.24 6.63
CA GLN A 93 -7.54 -18.13 5.37
C GLN A 93 -9.06 -18.33 5.53
N ASP A 94 -9.48 -19.17 6.46
CA ASP A 94 -10.87 -19.45 6.80
C ASP A 94 -11.56 -18.36 7.61
N GLU A 95 -10.81 -17.41 8.18
CA GLU A 95 -11.31 -16.29 8.99
C GLU A 95 -11.59 -15.03 8.17
N ALA A 96 -11.27 -15.05 6.87
CA ALA A 96 -11.37 -13.89 5.97
C ALA A 96 -12.81 -13.35 5.91
N LYS A 97 -12.94 -12.03 6.12
CA LYS A 97 -14.20 -11.32 5.95
C LYS A 97 -14.08 -10.29 4.86
N ASN A 98 -15.06 -10.29 3.98
CA ASN A 98 -15.19 -9.24 2.99
C ASN A 98 -15.79 -7.98 3.62
N ILE A 99 -15.10 -6.84 3.49
CA ILE A 99 -15.60 -5.53 3.88
C ILE A 99 -15.57 -4.58 2.69
N ASN A 100 -16.56 -3.70 2.63
CA ASN A 100 -16.58 -2.59 1.68
C ASN A 100 -16.22 -1.31 2.40
N LEU A 101 -15.25 -0.58 1.87
CA LEU A 101 -14.80 0.69 2.42
C LEU A 101 -14.58 1.67 1.27
N TYR A 102 -15.35 2.76 1.25
CA TYR A 102 -15.35 3.71 0.14
C TYR A 102 -15.63 3.03 -1.21
N ASP A 103 -14.64 2.98 -2.11
CA ASP A 103 -14.66 2.33 -3.42
C ASP A 103 -13.78 1.08 -3.47
N GLN A 104 -13.45 0.52 -2.31
CA GLN A 104 -12.63 -0.67 -2.16
C GLN A 104 -13.41 -1.81 -1.54
N ASN A 105 -13.06 -3.01 -1.98
CA ASN A 105 -13.50 -4.27 -1.42
C ASN A 105 -12.27 -4.98 -0.86
N LEU A 106 -12.20 -5.12 0.46
CA LEU A 106 -11.08 -5.70 1.18
C LEU A 106 -11.48 -7.05 1.73
N ASN A 107 -10.62 -8.04 1.57
CA ASN A 107 -10.69 -9.29 2.31
C ASN A 107 -9.79 -9.17 3.54
N VAL A 108 -10.37 -9.09 4.74
CA VAL A 108 -9.65 -8.83 5.99
C VAL A 108 -9.66 -10.02 6.93
N TYR A 109 -8.51 -10.31 7.52
CA TYR A 109 -8.31 -11.16 8.69
C TYR A 109 -8.08 -10.27 9.91
N SER A 110 -9.07 -10.15 10.80
CA SER A 110 -8.99 -9.20 11.92
C SER A 110 -8.70 -7.77 11.43
N ASN A 111 -7.60 -7.14 11.89
CA ASN A 111 -7.16 -5.80 11.47
C ASN A 111 -6.17 -5.81 10.28
N TYR A 112 -5.82 -6.99 9.75
CA TYR A 112 -4.90 -7.16 8.62
C TYR A 112 -5.68 -7.54 7.35
N GLY A 113 -5.45 -6.86 6.24
CA GLY A 113 -6.08 -7.12 4.93
C GLY A 113 -5.26 -8.10 4.10
N LEU A 114 -5.85 -9.23 3.69
CA LEU A 114 -5.26 -10.24 2.80
C LEU A 114 -5.05 -9.71 1.38
N ASP A 115 -6.17 -9.31 0.80
CA ASP A 115 -6.34 -8.91 -0.58
C ASP A 115 -7.26 -7.71 -0.56
N ALA A 116 -7.00 -6.77 -1.45
CA ALA A 116 -7.87 -5.64 -1.64
C ALA A 116 -8.07 -5.42 -3.14
N ASN A 117 -9.24 -4.98 -3.53
CA ASN A 117 -9.42 -4.37 -4.83
C ASN A 117 -10.09 -3.01 -4.67
N ALA A 118 -9.83 -2.13 -5.62
CA ALA A 118 -10.49 -0.86 -5.75
C ALA A 118 -11.06 -0.74 -7.15
N GLN A 119 -12.33 -0.33 -7.23
CA GLN A 119 -13.04 -0.11 -8.48
C GLN A 119 -13.82 1.20 -8.39
N PRO A 120 -13.68 2.10 -9.37
CA PRO A 120 -14.42 3.35 -9.34
C PRO A 120 -15.93 3.08 -9.54
N THR A 121 -16.75 3.84 -8.83
CA THR A 121 -18.22 3.78 -8.96
C THR A 121 -18.73 4.32 -10.30
N ASN A 122 -17.94 5.13 -10.98
CA ASN A 122 -18.25 5.69 -12.30
C ASN A 122 -17.06 5.51 -13.25
N ALA A 123 -17.34 5.33 -14.54
CA ALA A 123 -16.32 5.31 -15.58
C ALA A 123 -15.46 6.59 -15.53
N ASN A 124 -14.14 6.45 -15.76
CA ASN A 124 -13.13 7.52 -15.77
C ASN A 124 -12.69 8.10 -14.42
N GLN A 125 -13.21 7.68 -13.26
CA GLN A 125 -12.72 8.26 -12.00
C GLN A 125 -11.26 7.91 -11.74
N PHE A 126 -10.81 6.72 -12.16
CA PHE A 126 -9.40 6.35 -12.02
C PHE A 126 -8.43 7.19 -12.85
N ASN A 127 -8.87 8.00 -13.83
CA ASN A 127 -8.04 8.95 -14.60
C ASN A 127 -6.51 8.65 -14.63
N LEU A 128 -6.18 7.40 -14.97
CA LEU A 128 -4.86 6.79 -14.90
C LEU A 128 -4.81 5.86 -16.10
N SER A 129 -3.82 6.06 -16.96
CA SER A 129 -3.63 5.21 -18.12
C SER A 129 -2.75 4.01 -17.76
N ILE A 130 -2.94 2.89 -18.46
CA ILE A 130 -2.04 1.75 -18.31
C ILE A 130 -0.62 2.07 -18.76
N ASP A 131 -0.45 3.03 -19.68
CA ASP A 131 0.87 3.51 -20.11
C ASP A 131 1.60 4.19 -18.95
N ASP A 132 0.93 5.06 -18.17
CA ASP A 132 1.52 5.67 -16.96
C ASP A 132 1.92 4.63 -15.92
N VAL A 133 1.13 3.56 -15.79
CA VAL A 133 1.45 2.43 -14.90
C VAL A 133 2.68 1.69 -15.40
N VAL A 134 2.76 1.36 -16.70
CA VAL A 134 3.91 0.66 -17.30
C VAL A 134 5.17 1.52 -17.24
N ASP A 135 5.07 2.83 -17.46
CA ASP A 135 6.19 3.76 -17.31
C ASP A 135 6.71 3.78 -15.87
N SER A 136 5.82 3.57 -14.90
CA SER A 136 6.15 3.60 -13.47
C SER A 136 6.69 2.27 -12.94
N TYR A 137 6.11 1.13 -13.32
CA TYR A 137 6.49 -0.20 -12.84
C TYR A 137 7.46 -0.95 -13.77
N GLY A 138 7.63 -0.46 -15.00
CA GLY A 138 8.42 -1.13 -16.04
C GLY A 138 7.63 -2.20 -16.79
N THR A 139 8.28 -2.77 -17.81
CA THR A 139 7.67 -3.71 -18.75
C THR A 139 7.70 -5.16 -18.31
N ASP A 140 8.23 -5.47 -17.13
CA ASP A 140 8.28 -6.83 -16.57
C ASP A 140 6.97 -7.19 -15.86
N PHE A 141 5.88 -7.16 -16.62
CA PHE A 141 4.55 -7.55 -16.17
C PHE A 141 4.09 -8.83 -16.84
N SER A 142 3.24 -9.56 -16.13
CA SER A 142 2.39 -10.57 -16.74
C SER A 142 1.08 -9.91 -17.20
N LYS A 143 0.59 -10.29 -18.39
CA LYS A 143 -0.67 -9.78 -18.93
C LYS A 143 -1.66 -10.91 -19.16
N SER A 144 -2.89 -10.74 -18.67
CA SER A 144 -4.04 -11.54 -19.09
C SER A 144 -4.86 -10.79 -20.15
N GLY A 145 -5.52 -11.54 -21.04
CA GLY A 145 -6.24 -10.98 -22.20
C GLY A 145 -5.40 -11.00 -23.48
N SER A 146 -5.81 -10.22 -24.49
CA SER A 146 -5.12 -10.18 -25.79
C SER A 146 -3.77 -9.47 -25.66
N PRO A 147 -2.64 -10.09 -26.09
CA PRO A 147 -1.33 -9.44 -26.08
C PRO A 147 -1.23 -8.21 -27.00
N ARG A 148 -2.16 -8.08 -27.96
CA ARG A 148 -2.19 -6.97 -28.92
C ARG A 148 -3.14 -5.84 -28.53
N SER A 149 -3.96 -6.04 -27.51
CA SER A 149 -4.88 -5.01 -27.01
C SER A 149 -4.21 -4.21 -25.90
N VAL A 150 -4.72 -3.01 -25.60
CA VAL A 150 -4.41 -2.31 -24.33
C VAL A 150 -5.35 -2.75 -23.21
N GLU A 151 -6.48 -3.37 -23.55
CA GLU A 151 -7.39 -3.99 -22.60
C GLU A 151 -6.75 -5.25 -21.99
N GLY A 152 -6.95 -5.42 -20.68
CA GLY A 152 -6.51 -6.62 -19.95
C GLY A 152 -6.05 -6.29 -18.54
N GLN A 153 -5.58 -7.31 -17.83
CA GLN A 153 -5.00 -7.13 -16.50
C GLN A 153 -3.48 -7.28 -16.58
N TYR A 154 -2.77 -6.29 -16.08
CA TYR A 154 -1.33 -6.19 -16.03
C TYR A 154 -0.90 -6.40 -14.58
N SER A 155 -0.04 -7.37 -14.30
CA SER A 155 0.35 -7.72 -12.93
C SER A 155 1.87 -7.71 -12.76
N TRP A 156 2.33 -7.11 -11.67
CA TRP A 156 3.72 -7.06 -11.24
C TRP A 156 3.88 -7.78 -9.90
N SER A 157 4.95 -8.54 -9.77
CA SER A 157 5.35 -9.17 -8.51
C SER A 157 6.36 -8.29 -7.79
N LEU A 158 6.07 -7.97 -6.53
CA LEU A 158 6.78 -7.04 -5.69
C LEU A 158 7.10 -7.72 -4.35
N ASN A 159 8.25 -8.38 -4.27
CA ASN A 159 8.78 -9.01 -3.04
C ASN A 159 7.75 -9.86 -2.25
N GLY A 160 7.18 -10.89 -2.87
CA GLY A 160 6.17 -11.76 -2.24
C GLY A 160 4.73 -11.23 -2.32
N TYR A 161 4.54 -10.04 -2.87
CA TYR A 161 3.23 -9.45 -3.13
C TYR A 161 2.97 -9.28 -4.62
N LYS A 162 1.71 -9.15 -5.00
CA LYS A 162 1.32 -8.86 -6.39
C LYS A 162 0.41 -7.64 -6.42
N ILE A 163 0.68 -6.72 -7.32
CA ILE A 163 -0.27 -5.67 -7.69
C ILE A 163 -0.71 -5.88 -9.13
N ALA A 164 -1.99 -5.64 -9.41
CA ALA A 164 -2.52 -5.70 -10.76
C ALA A 164 -3.38 -4.49 -11.10
N PHE A 165 -3.27 -4.04 -12.35
CA PHE A 165 -4.05 -2.96 -12.92
C PHE A 165 -4.85 -3.52 -14.09
N THR A 166 -6.17 -3.40 -14.05
CA THR A 166 -7.06 -3.79 -15.16
C THR A 166 -7.40 -2.57 -15.99
N SER A 167 -7.18 -2.60 -17.30
CA SER A 167 -7.52 -1.54 -18.24
C SER A 167 -8.62 -1.94 -19.21
N ASP A 168 -9.40 -0.94 -19.65
CA ASP A 168 -10.40 -1.08 -20.71
C ASP A 168 -9.79 -0.94 -22.12
N GLU A 169 -10.65 -0.96 -23.15
CA GLU A 169 -10.26 -0.82 -24.56
C GLU A 169 -9.58 0.50 -24.91
N THR A 170 -9.73 1.52 -24.07
CA THR A 170 -9.07 2.84 -24.23
C THR A 170 -7.72 2.91 -23.53
N GLY A 171 -7.37 1.89 -22.74
CA GLY A 171 -6.19 1.87 -21.90
C GLY A 171 -6.39 2.58 -20.55
N THR A 172 -7.62 2.94 -20.20
CA THR A 172 -7.93 3.56 -18.91
C THR A 172 -8.01 2.48 -17.84
N VAL A 173 -7.34 2.67 -16.70
CA VAL A 173 -7.42 1.74 -15.56
C VAL A 173 -8.83 1.78 -14.97
N THR A 174 -9.40 0.61 -14.72
CA THR A 174 -10.76 0.40 -14.19
C THR A 174 -10.79 -0.43 -12.91
N ARG A 175 -9.68 -1.12 -12.57
CA ARG A 175 -9.53 -1.82 -11.29
C ARG A 175 -8.06 -1.86 -10.90
N ILE A 176 -7.80 -1.70 -9.62
CA ILE A 176 -6.50 -1.95 -9.00
C ILE A 176 -6.71 -3.08 -7.99
N ASP A 177 -5.93 -4.14 -8.13
CA ASP A 177 -5.98 -5.30 -7.26
C ASP A 177 -4.64 -5.46 -6.51
N PHE A 178 -4.72 -5.79 -5.23
CA PHE A 178 -3.60 -6.03 -4.34
C PHE A 178 -3.73 -7.46 -3.79
N TYR A 179 -2.65 -8.24 -3.89
CA TYR A 179 -2.65 -9.62 -3.46
C TYR A 179 -1.40 -9.98 -2.66
N THR A 180 -1.59 -10.91 -1.73
CA THR A 180 -0.49 -11.68 -1.15
C THR A 180 -0.21 -12.90 -2.02
N ILE A 181 1.04 -13.16 -2.39
CA ILE A 181 1.38 -14.42 -3.07
C ILE A 181 1.51 -15.48 -1.98
N VAL A 182 0.64 -16.49 -2.04
CA VAL A 182 0.60 -17.61 -1.11
C VAL A 182 1.05 -18.85 -1.89
N GLU A 183 2.28 -19.32 -1.68
CA GLU A 183 2.82 -20.52 -2.33
C GLU A 183 2.43 -21.83 -1.62
#